data_AF-A0A7C2TS83-F1
#
_entry.id   AF-A0A7C2TS83-F1
#
_cell.length_a   1.000
_cell.length_b   1.000
_cell.length_c   1.000
_cell.angle_alpha   90.00
_cell.angle_beta   90.00
_cell.angle_gamma   90.00
#
_symmetry.space_group_name_H-M   'P 1'
#
loop_
_entity.id
_entity.type
_entity.pdbx_description
1 polymer ?
#
loop_
_entity_poly.entity_id
_entity_poly.type
_entity_poly.pdbx_seq_one_letter_code
_entity_poly.pdbx_strand_id
1 'polypeptide(L)'
;MENLGASVDHRYYLDLLRRGKWTTLASALLCLGLAFLSGFLRTPLYQAQAAVPVELPPAPIDPTQAVMTPRYNSYFDYEYYFQTQLRIISGSTLALRAAEALRRLPPYQGRKREELAAELQASIAPRQVEDPGIIAIAVTRESPEEAALWANTIAEVYVASNLEERKKSFQETIAALILRRSRR
;
A
#
# COMPACT_ATOMS: atom_id res chain seq x y z
N MET A 1 2.36 -6.76 60.64
CA MET A 1 2.30 -6.96 59.17
C MET A 1 0.84 -7.01 58.79
N GLU A 2 0.37 -5.89 58.27
CA GLU A 2 -1.04 -5.55 58.07
C GLU A 2 -1.57 -6.30 56.85
N ASN A 3 -2.42 -7.28 57.08
CA ASN A 3 -2.98 -8.10 56.01
C ASN A 3 -4.17 -7.35 55.42
N LEU A 4 -3.91 -6.54 54.39
CA LEU A 4 -4.90 -5.85 53.56
C LEU A 4 -5.65 -6.85 52.68
N GLY A 5 -6.32 -7.81 53.30
CA GLY A 5 -7.31 -8.66 52.65
C GLY A 5 -8.62 -7.91 52.59
N ALA A 6 -8.72 -6.92 51.70
CA ALA A 6 -9.97 -6.22 51.42
C ALA A 6 -11.00 -7.23 50.92
N SER A 7 -11.81 -7.79 51.83
CA SER A 7 -12.95 -8.62 51.50
C SER A 7 -13.98 -7.72 50.84
N VAL A 8 -13.90 -7.62 49.52
CA VAL A 8 -14.89 -6.92 48.69
C VAL A 8 -16.24 -7.57 48.95
N ASP A 9 -17.08 -6.92 49.76
CA ASP A 9 -18.40 -7.44 50.09
C ASP A 9 -19.33 -7.22 48.88
N HIS A 10 -19.39 -8.21 48.00
CA HIS A 10 -20.16 -8.17 46.75
C HIS A 10 -21.66 -7.90 46.97
N ARG A 11 -22.19 -8.25 48.16
CA ARG A 11 -23.59 -8.04 48.51
C ARG A 11 -23.91 -6.55 48.70
N TYR A 12 -22.97 -5.79 49.27
CA TYR A 12 -23.10 -4.34 49.43
C TYR A 12 -23.18 -3.62 48.07
N TYR A 13 -22.32 -4.00 47.11
CA TYR A 13 -22.33 -3.42 45.77
C TYR A 13 -23.59 -3.78 44.97
N LEU A 14 -24.13 -4.99 45.13
CA LEU A 14 -25.40 -5.41 44.50
C LEU A 14 -26.62 -4.63 45.03
N ASP A 15 -26.64 -4.31 46.33
CA ASP A 15 -27.72 -3.54 46.93
C ASP A 15 -27.65 -2.05 46.57
N LEU A 16 -26.43 -1.51 46.48
CA LEU A 16 -26.17 -0.16 45.95
C LEU A 16 -26.64 -0.04 44.49
N LEU A 17 -26.35 -1.05 43.65
CA LEU A 17 -26.84 -1.15 42.28
C LEU A 17 -28.37 -1.25 42.18
N ARG A 18 -29.04 -1.96 43.10
CA ARG A 18 -30.50 -2.09 43.12
C ARG A 18 -31.22 -0.81 43.56
N ARG A 19 -30.67 -0.08 44.53
CA ARG A 19 -31.21 1.23 44.97
C ARG A 19 -31.02 2.32 43.92
N GLY A 20 -29.87 2.34 43.25
CA GLY A 20 -29.52 3.29 42.18
C GLY A 20 -29.88 2.82 40.76
N LYS A 21 -30.70 1.76 40.61
CA LYS A 21 -30.92 1.08 39.31
C LYS A 21 -31.22 2.02 38.15
N TRP A 22 -31.95 3.11 38.39
CA TRP A 22 -32.28 4.10 37.35
C TRP A 22 -31.11 5.00 36.97
N THR A 23 -30.24 5.40 37.90
CA THR A 23 -29.07 6.23 37.60
C THR A 23 -27.96 5.42 36.93
N THR A 24 -27.74 4.17 37.37
CA THR A 24 -26.82 3.24 36.70
C THR A 24 -27.31 2.88 35.30
N LEU A 25 -28.61 2.61 35.14
CA LEU A 25 -29.18 2.33 33.82
C LEU A 25 -29.11 3.55 32.91
N ALA A 26 -29.40 4.75 33.42
CA ALA A 26 -29.30 5.99 32.65
C ALA A 26 -27.87 6.29 32.20
N SER A 27 -26.86 6.13 33.06
CA SER A 27 -25.46 6.34 32.66
C SER A 27 -24.98 5.29 31.67
N ALA A 28 -25.35 4.02 31.85
CA ALA A 28 -25.05 2.96 30.89
C ALA A 28 -25.71 3.23 29.53
N LEU A 29 -26.98 3.67 29.52
CA LEU A 29 -27.70 4.03 28.30
C LEU A 29 -27.09 5.26 27.61
N LEU A 30 -26.63 6.26 28.39
CA LEU A 30 -25.94 7.44 27.87
C LEU A 30 -24.62 7.04 27.20
N CYS A 31 -23.81 6.21 27.84
CA CYS A 31 -22.56 5.70 27.28
C CYS A 31 -22.80 4.87 26.01
N LEU A 32 -23.81 3.99 26.02
CA LEU A 32 -24.22 3.24 24.84
C LEU A 32 -24.69 4.15 23.71
N GLY A 33 -25.50 5.17 24.03
CA GLY A 33 -25.98 6.15 23.06
C GLY A 33 -24.83 6.92 22.41
N LEU A 34 -23.86 7.38 23.22
CA LEU A 34 -22.65 8.05 22.72
C LEU A 34 -21.79 7.11 21.87
N ALA A 35 -21.61 5.86 22.29
CA ALA A 35 -20.87 4.87 21.53
C ALA A 35 -21.54 4.59 20.17
N PHE A 36 -22.87 4.41 20.16
CA PHE A 36 -23.65 4.18 18.96
C PHE A 36 -23.59 5.38 18.01
N LEU A 37 -23.77 6.59 18.54
CA LEU A 37 -23.65 7.83 17.76
C LEU A 37 -22.23 7.98 17.18
N SER A 38 -21.20 7.66 17.96
CA SER A 38 -19.82 7.66 17.49
C SER A 38 -19.55 6.59 16.42
N GLY A 39 -20.29 5.48 16.43
CA GLY A 39 -20.21 4.43 15.41
C GLY A 39 -20.84 4.87 14.09
N PHE A 40 -22.00 5.51 14.15
CA PHE A 40 -22.73 5.99 12.96
C PHE A 40 -22.07 7.20 12.29
N LEU A 41 -21.31 8.03 13.03
CA LEU A 41 -20.59 9.19 12.46
C LEU A 41 -19.20 8.84 11.90
N ARG A 42 -18.70 7.62 12.08
CA ARG A 42 -17.41 7.21 11.49
C ARG A 42 -17.59 6.98 10.00
N THR A 43 -16.82 7.69 9.19
CA THR A 43 -16.75 7.43 7.75
C THR A 43 -16.09 6.07 7.50
N PRO A 44 -16.74 5.14 6.77
CA PRO A 44 -16.14 3.85 6.47
C PRO A 44 -14.99 4.04 5.48
N LEU A 45 -13.83 3.48 5.81
CA LEU A 45 -12.66 3.45 4.92
C LEU A 45 -12.59 2.10 4.22
N TYR A 46 -12.68 2.10 2.90
CA TYR A 46 -12.57 0.93 2.05
C TYR A 46 -11.17 0.83 1.48
N GLN A 47 -10.63 -0.40 1.44
CA GLN A 47 -9.32 -0.67 0.89
C GLN A 47 -9.45 -1.54 -0.37
N ALA A 48 -8.85 -1.09 -1.47
CA ALA A 48 -8.70 -1.88 -2.68
C ALA A 48 -7.23 -2.23 -2.90
N GLN A 49 -6.96 -3.34 -3.60
CA GLN A 49 -5.61 -3.84 -3.83
C GLN A 49 -5.44 -4.26 -5.28
N ALA A 50 -4.39 -3.75 -5.93
CA ALA A 50 -3.96 -4.21 -7.24
C ALA A 50 -2.65 -5.01 -7.09
N ALA A 51 -2.64 -6.25 -7.55
CA ALA A 51 -1.48 -7.13 -7.47
C ALA A 51 -0.68 -7.07 -8.77
N VAL A 52 0.61 -6.72 -8.68
CA VAL A 52 1.51 -6.65 -9.83
C VAL A 52 2.62 -7.69 -9.66
N PRO A 53 2.78 -8.63 -10.62
CA PRO A 53 3.90 -9.56 -10.60
C PRO A 53 5.20 -8.82 -10.94
N VAL A 54 6.25 -9.16 -10.21
CA VAL A 54 7.59 -8.58 -10.33
C VAL A 54 8.53 -9.67 -10.82
N GLU A 55 8.91 -9.57 -12.09
CA GLU A 55 9.91 -10.45 -12.69
C GLU A 55 11.31 -9.95 -12.37
N LEU A 56 12.18 -10.84 -11.90
CA LEU A 56 13.57 -10.47 -11.67
C LEU A 56 14.29 -10.24 -13.01
N PRO A 57 15.08 -9.17 -13.12
CA PRO A 57 15.75 -8.80 -14.36
C PRO A 57 16.88 -9.78 -14.64
N PRO A 58 16.89 -10.48 -15.80
CA PRO A 58 17.81 -11.60 -16.05
C PRO A 58 19.24 -11.22 -15.69
N ALA A 59 19.95 -12.10 -15.00
CA ALA A 59 21.28 -11.78 -14.48
C ALA A 59 22.18 -11.27 -15.63
N PRO A 60 23.02 -10.24 -15.38
CA PRO A 60 23.93 -9.73 -16.40
C PRO A 60 24.73 -10.87 -17.00
N ILE A 61 24.69 -10.97 -18.33
CA ILE A 61 25.54 -11.91 -19.08
C ILE A 61 26.97 -11.41 -18.94
N ASP A 62 27.75 -11.98 -18.03
CA ASP A 62 29.19 -11.75 -17.95
C ASP A 62 29.86 -12.52 -19.11
N PRO A 63 30.43 -11.84 -20.12
CA PRO A 63 31.03 -12.50 -21.27
C PRO A 63 32.32 -13.28 -20.93
N THR A 64 32.84 -13.16 -19.70
CA THR A 64 34.06 -13.85 -19.25
C THR A 64 33.80 -15.12 -18.44
N GLN A 65 32.55 -15.38 -18.04
CA GLN A 65 32.20 -16.57 -17.28
C GLN A 65 31.41 -17.54 -18.17
N ALA A 66 32.02 -18.69 -18.45
CA ALA A 66 31.43 -19.77 -19.21
C ALA A 66 30.10 -20.20 -18.59
N VAL A 67 29.00 -19.93 -19.30
CA VAL A 67 27.64 -20.47 -19.16
C VAL A 67 27.41 -21.26 -17.87
N MET A 68 27.44 -20.57 -16.73
CA MET A 68 26.76 -21.04 -15.53
C MET A 68 25.39 -20.40 -15.63
N THR A 69 24.35 -21.24 -15.69
CA THR A 69 22.96 -20.82 -15.65
C THR A 69 22.79 -19.69 -14.64
N PRO A 70 22.18 -18.54 -15.00
CA PRO A 70 22.00 -17.44 -14.07
C PRO A 70 21.04 -17.92 -12.97
N ARG A 71 21.61 -18.43 -11.88
CA ARG A 71 20.86 -18.93 -10.74
C ARG A 71 20.79 -17.76 -9.77
N TYR A 72 19.63 -17.11 -9.68
CA TYR A 72 19.30 -16.31 -8.50
C TYR A 72 19.37 -17.25 -7.31
N ASN A 73 20.52 -17.27 -6.64
CA ASN A 73 20.80 -18.24 -5.59
C ASN A 73 20.51 -17.68 -4.20
N SER A 74 19.96 -16.47 -4.10
CA SER A 74 19.79 -15.78 -2.82
C SER A 74 18.42 -15.16 -2.66
N TYR A 75 17.71 -15.61 -1.62
CA TYR A 75 16.56 -14.92 -1.02
C TYR A 75 16.86 -13.43 -0.76
N PHE A 76 18.12 -13.12 -0.44
CA PHE A 76 18.61 -11.75 -0.24
C PHE A 76 18.55 -10.87 -1.50
N ASP A 77 18.78 -11.42 -2.69
CA ASP A 77 18.73 -10.65 -3.94
C ASP A 77 17.29 -10.28 -4.31
N TYR A 78 16.37 -11.22 -4.05
CA TYR A 78 14.93 -10.99 -4.17
C TYR A 78 14.48 -9.88 -3.23
N GLU A 79 14.88 -9.93 -1.97
CA GLU A 79 14.51 -8.94 -0.95
C GLU A 79 15.01 -7.53 -1.31
N TYR A 80 16.27 -7.40 -1.73
CA TYR A 80 16.83 -6.11 -2.14
C TYR A 80 16.13 -5.53 -3.38
N TYR A 81 15.90 -6.36 -4.39
CA TYR A 81 15.17 -5.96 -5.60
C TYR A 81 13.74 -5.52 -5.26
N PHE A 82 13.07 -6.28 -4.41
CA PHE A 82 11.72 -6.00 -3.95
C PHE A 82 11.63 -4.67 -3.18
N GLN A 83 12.52 -4.42 -2.22
CA GLN A 83 12.58 -3.14 -1.50
C GLN A 83 12.82 -1.96 -2.45
N THR A 84 13.61 -2.17 -3.50
CA THR A 84 13.81 -1.16 -4.54
C THR A 84 12.52 -0.88 -5.30
N GLN A 85 11.78 -1.93 -5.70
CA GLN A 85 10.49 -1.77 -6.37
C GLN A 85 9.45 -1.09 -5.48
N LEU A 86 9.38 -1.43 -4.19
CA LEU A 86 8.52 -0.73 -3.24
C LEU A 86 8.84 0.77 -3.18
N ARG A 87 10.13 1.14 -3.16
CA ARG A 87 10.55 2.53 -3.16
C ARG A 87 10.19 3.27 -4.45
N ILE A 88 10.28 2.59 -5.60
CA ILE A 88 9.85 3.14 -6.89
C ILE A 88 8.34 3.38 -6.88
N ILE A 89 7.57 2.40 -6.40
CA ILE A 89 6.10 2.48 -6.32
C ILE A 89 5.65 3.58 -5.36
N SER A 90 6.30 3.73 -4.21
CA SER A 90 6.04 4.83 -3.27
C SER A 90 6.67 6.16 -3.72
N GLY A 91 7.36 6.18 -4.86
CA GLY A 91 8.10 7.34 -5.35
C GLY A 91 7.20 8.46 -5.84
N SER A 92 7.68 9.71 -5.69
CA SER A 92 6.93 10.89 -6.14
C SER A 92 6.75 10.96 -7.65
N THR A 93 7.70 10.44 -8.41
CA THR A 93 7.65 10.38 -9.88
C THR A 93 6.50 9.52 -10.37
N LEU A 94 6.28 8.34 -9.76
CA LEU A 94 5.18 7.47 -10.11
C LEU A 94 3.84 8.08 -9.72
N ALA A 95 3.74 8.66 -8.52
CA ALA A 95 2.53 9.35 -8.06
C ALA A 95 2.13 10.51 -8.97
N LEU A 96 3.09 11.30 -9.48
CA LEU A 96 2.83 12.38 -10.43
C LEU A 96 2.34 11.86 -11.78
N ARG A 97 2.89 10.74 -12.27
CA ARG A 97 2.42 10.08 -13.50
C ARG A 97 1.01 9.50 -13.33
N ALA A 98 0.73 8.88 -12.18
CA ALA A 98 -0.59 8.36 -11.85
C ALA A 98 -1.64 9.47 -11.68
N ALA A 99 -1.27 10.58 -11.05
CA ALA A 99 -2.10 11.77 -10.97
C ALA A 99 -2.44 12.31 -12.37
N GLU A 100 -1.47 12.34 -13.29
CA GLU A 100 -1.72 12.77 -14.67
C GLU A 100 -2.69 11.85 -15.41
N ALA A 101 -2.62 10.53 -15.16
CA ALA A 101 -3.57 9.57 -15.70
C ALA A 101 -4.98 9.81 -15.13
N LEU A 102 -5.10 9.99 -13.80
CA LEU A 102 -6.38 10.26 -13.15
C LEU A 102 -7.04 11.54 -13.65
N ARG A 103 -6.27 12.62 -13.88
CA ARG A 103 -6.80 13.91 -14.38
C ARG A 103 -7.51 13.82 -15.72
N ARG A 104 -7.24 12.79 -16.52
CA ARG A 104 -7.92 12.56 -17.80
C ARG A 104 -9.33 12.03 -17.60
N LEU A 105 -9.61 11.41 -16.46
CA LEU A 105 -10.90 10.83 -16.14
C LEU A 105 -11.89 11.93 -15.68
N PRO A 106 -13.17 11.84 -16.07
CA PRO A 106 -14.20 12.83 -15.72
C PRO A 106 -14.22 13.29 -14.25
N PRO A 107 -14.11 12.42 -13.23
CA PRO A 107 -14.18 12.86 -11.82
C PRO A 107 -13.00 13.74 -11.36
N TYR A 108 -11.87 13.74 -12.07
CA TYR A 108 -10.66 14.45 -11.66
C TYR A 108 -10.19 15.51 -12.66
N GLN A 109 -10.97 15.73 -13.72
CA GLN A 109 -10.67 16.78 -14.70
C GLN A 109 -10.60 18.16 -14.02
N GLY A 110 -9.59 18.95 -14.38
CA GLY A 110 -9.36 20.29 -13.83
C GLY A 110 -8.68 20.33 -12.46
N ARG A 111 -8.53 19.22 -11.74
CA ARG A 111 -7.72 19.15 -10.51
C ARG A 111 -6.23 19.38 -10.84
N LYS A 112 -5.46 19.88 -9.87
CA LYS A 112 -4.01 20.08 -10.01
C LYS A 112 -3.29 18.73 -9.89
N ARG A 113 -2.24 18.53 -10.69
CA ARG A 113 -1.47 17.26 -10.71
C ARG A 113 -0.78 17.02 -9.37
N GLU A 114 -0.21 18.07 -8.80
CA GLU A 114 0.58 18.02 -7.58
C GLU A 114 -0.29 17.65 -6.37
N GLU A 115 -1.53 18.17 -6.33
CA GLU A 115 -2.51 17.89 -5.30
C GLU A 115 -2.93 16.41 -5.32
N LEU A 116 -3.32 15.91 -6.49
CA LEU A 116 -3.68 14.49 -6.66
C LEU A 116 -2.50 13.56 -6.37
N ALA A 117 -1.28 13.95 -6.75
CA ALA A 117 -0.09 13.15 -6.45
C ALA A 117 0.20 13.08 -4.95
N ALA A 118 -0.05 14.17 -4.20
CA ALA A 118 0.07 14.18 -2.75
C ALA A 118 -1.01 13.31 -2.09
N GLU A 119 -2.25 13.39 -2.55
CA GLU A 119 -3.34 12.51 -2.07
C GLU A 119 -3.06 11.03 -2.37
N LEU A 120 -2.54 10.72 -3.55
CA LEU A 120 -2.11 9.36 -3.92
C LEU A 120 -1.03 8.86 -2.96
N GLN A 121 0.03 9.63 -2.74
CA GLN A 121 1.10 9.24 -1.81
C GLN A 121 0.59 9.02 -0.38
N ALA A 122 -0.34 9.86 0.08
CA ALA A 122 -0.92 9.72 1.42
C ALA A 122 -1.84 8.50 1.56
N SER A 123 -2.43 8.03 0.45
CA SER A 123 -3.39 6.91 0.45
C SER A 123 -2.79 5.56 0.06
N ILE A 124 -1.57 5.53 -0.48
CA ILE A 124 -0.87 4.31 -0.86
C ILE A 124 -0.24 3.66 0.36
N ALA A 125 -0.60 2.39 0.58
CA ALA A 125 0.06 1.49 1.51
C ALA A 125 0.59 0.28 0.71
N PRO A 126 1.85 0.30 0.25
CA PRO A 126 2.44 -0.84 -0.43
C PRO A 126 2.54 -1.99 0.58
N ARG A 127 2.02 -3.17 0.24
CA ARG A 127 2.16 -4.36 1.07
C ARG A 127 2.78 -5.51 0.28
N GLN A 128 3.69 -6.22 0.94
CA GLN A 128 4.16 -7.49 0.46
C GLN A 128 3.07 -8.54 0.68
N VAL A 129 2.78 -9.30 -0.36
CA VAL A 129 1.96 -10.52 -0.24
C VAL A 129 2.90 -11.66 0.14
N GLU A 130 2.40 -12.67 0.86
CA GLU A 130 3.18 -13.83 1.33
C GLU A 130 3.95 -14.57 0.20
N ASP A 131 3.60 -14.33 -1.06
CA ASP A 131 4.30 -14.85 -2.23
C ASP A 131 5.49 -13.98 -2.69
N PRO A 132 6.71 -14.54 -2.77
CA PRO A 132 7.88 -13.83 -3.30
C PRO A 132 7.68 -13.54 -4.80
N GLY A 133 7.52 -12.26 -5.14
CA GLY A 133 7.37 -11.80 -6.52
C GLY A 133 6.04 -11.13 -6.85
N ILE A 134 5.16 -10.90 -5.87
CA ILE A 134 3.95 -10.09 -6.07
C ILE A 134 3.99 -8.88 -5.14
N ILE A 135 3.82 -7.68 -5.71
CA ILE A 135 3.59 -6.46 -4.95
C ILE A 135 2.09 -6.15 -4.97
N ALA A 136 1.47 -6.06 -3.79
CA ALA A 136 0.12 -5.54 -3.65
C ALA A 136 0.16 -4.03 -3.38
N ILE A 137 -0.40 -3.26 -4.30
CA ILE A 137 -0.59 -1.83 -4.16
C ILE A 137 -1.95 -1.63 -3.51
N ALA A 138 -1.97 -1.35 -2.22
CA ALA A 138 -3.21 -1.12 -1.49
C ALA A 138 -3.50 0.38 -1.38
N VAL A 139 -4.73 0.77 -1.68
CA VAL A 139 -5.20 2.16 -1.56
C VAL A 139 -6.48 2.19 -0.73
N THR A 140 -6.56 3.16 0.17
CA THR A 140 -7.73 3.35 1.06
C THR A 140 -8.49 4.62 0.67
N ARG A 141 -9.80 4.51 0.43
CA ARG A 141 -10.72 5.63 0.13
C ARG A 141 -12.10 5.43 0.76
N GLU A 142 -12.92 6.49 0.75
CA GLU A 142 -14.28 6.47 1.30
C GLU A 142 -15.27 5.69 0.41
N SER A 143 -14.94 5.50 -0.87
CA SER A 143 -15.72 4.67 -1.80
C SER A 143 -14.88 3.48 -2.28
N PRO A 144 -15.47 2.26 -2.33
CA PRO A 144 -14.78 1.08 -2.85
C PRO A 144 -14.41 1.22 -4.33
N GLU A 145 -15.26 1.88 -5.13
CA GLU A 145 -14.99 2.12 -6.56
C GLU A 145 -13.81 3.07 -6.74
N GLU A 146 -13.73 4.11 -5.90
CA GLU A 146 -12.64 5.07 -5.95
C GLU A 146 -11.31 4.44 -5.54
N ALA A 147 -11.31 3.66 -4.45
CA ALA A 147 -10.14 2.92 -4.01
C ALA A 147 -9.61 2.00 -5.12
N ALA A 148 -10.51 1.26 -5.78
CA ALA A 148 -10.15 0.36 -6.87
C ALA A 148 -9.60 1.11 -8.07
N LEU A 149 -10.23 2.21 -8.47
CA LEU A 149 -9.76 3.06 -9.57
C LEU A 149 -8.34 3.55 -9.31
N TRP A 150 -8.06 4.03 -8.10
CA TRP A 150 -6.74 4.54 -7.73
C TRP A 150 -5.68 3.44 -7.72
N ALA A 151 -5.98 2.30 -7.08
CA ALA A 151 -5.07 1.15 -7.03
C ALA A 151 -4.73 0.65 -8.45
N ASN A 152 -5.74 0.50 -9.31
CA ASN A 152 -5.56 0.08 -10.70
C ASN A 152 -4.76 1.10 -11.50
N THR A 153 -5.05 2.40 -11.36
CA THR A 153 -4.32 3.45 -12.09
C THR A 153 -2.83 3.45 -11.74
N ILE A 154 -2.48 3.30 -10.46
CA ILE A 154 -1.08 3.24 -10.03
C ILE A 154 -0.41 1.99 -10.61
N ALA A 155 -1.08 0.83 -10.55
CA ALA A 155 -0.56 -0.42 -11.09
C ALA A 155 -0.29 -0.32 -12.61
N GLU A 156 -1.25 0.22 -13.37
CA GLU A 156 -1.12 0.43 -14.82
C GLU A 156 0.05 1.35 -15.15
N VAL A 157 0.19 2.46 -14.43
CA VAL A 157 1.26 3.45 -14.65
C VAL A 157 2.63 2.85 -14.33
N TYR A 158 2.73 2.02 -13.28
CA TYR A 158 3.95 1.31 -12.94
C TYR A 158 4.35 0.27 -13.99
N VAL A 159 3.39 -0.51 -14.50
CA VAL A 159 3.63 -1.45 -15.59
C VAL A 159 4.08 -0.71 -16.85
N ALA A 160 3.43 0.41 -17.17
CA ALA A 160 3.78 1.24 -18.32
C ALA A 160 5.19 1.84 -18.19
N SER A 161 5.57 2.38 -17.01
CA SER A 161 6.91 2.93 -16.81
C SER A 161 8.00 1.87 -16.93
N ASN A 162 7.76 0.67 -16.41
CA ASN A 162 8.70 -0.44 -16.53
C ASN A 162 8.90 -0.88 -17.98
N LEU A 163 7.83 -0.89 -18.79
CA LEU A 163 7.91 -1.21 -20.21
C LEU A 163 8.70 -0.16 -20.99
N GLU A 164 8.48 1.14 -20.68
CA GLU A 164 9.24 2.25 -21.26
C GLU A 164 10.73 2.15 -20.95
N GLU A 165 11.09 1.88 -19.69
CA GLU A 165 12.48 1.73 -19.24
C GLU A 165 13.17 0.56 -19.94
N ARG A 166 12.49 -0.59 -20.04
CA ARG A 166 12.99 -1.76 -20.78
C ARG A 166 13.20 -1.43 -22.26
N LYS A 167 12.24 -0.76 -22.91
CA LYS A 167 12.37 -0.38 -24.32
C LYS A 167 13.57 0.55 -24.54
N LYS A 168 13.78 1.52 -23.65
CA LYS A 168 14.91 2.46 -23.73
C LYS A 168 16.25 1.74 -23.60
N SER A 169 16.40 0.86 -22.62
CA SER A 169 17.65 0.10 -22.43
C SER A 169 17.97 -0.81 -23.61
N PHE A 170 16.95 -1.42 -24.24
CA PHE A 170 17.13 -2.18 -25.48
C PHE A 170 17.65 -1.30 -26.63
N GLN A 171 17.07 -0.12 -26.82
CA GLN A 171 17.50 0.81 -27.87
C GLN A 171 18.94 1.29 -27.67
N GLU A 172 19.32 1.62 -26.44
CA GLU A 172 20.70 2.01 -26.10
C GLU A 172 21.68 0.86 -26.35
N THR A 173 21.30 -0.37 -26.01
CA THR A 173 22.13 -1.56 -26.24
C THR A 173 22.35 -1.81 -27.74
N ILE A 174 21.30 -1.74 -28.55
CA ILE A 174 21.41 -1.89 -30.02
C ILE A 174 22.30 -0.79 -30.61
N ALA A 175 22.11 0.46 -30.18
CA ALA A 175 22.93 1.59 -30.63
C ALA A 175 24.42 1.38 -30.29
N ALA A 176 24.72 0.93 -29.08
CA ALA A 176 26.08 0.62 -28.64
C ALA A 176 26.71 -0.52 -29.47
N LEU A 177 25.95 -1.55 -29.81
CA LEU A 177 26.41 -2.67 -30.65
C LEU A 177 26.74 -2.22 -32.08
N ILE A 178 25.90 -1.37 -32.68
CA ILE A 178 26.14 -0.79 -34.01
C ILE A 178 27.42 0.06 -34.00
N LEU A 179 27.59 0.93 -32.98
CA LEU A 179 28.78 1.77 -32.85
C LEU A 179 30.07 0.95 -32.64
N ARG A 180 30.00 -0.15 -31.88
CA ARG A 180 31.15 -1.04 -31.64
C ARG A 180 31.57 -1.79 -32.91
N ARG A 181 30.61 -2.13 -33.79
CA ARG A 181 30.88 -2.79 -35.08
C ARG A 181 31.58 -1.88 -36.09
N SER A 182 31.38 -0.56 -36.01
CA SER A 182 32.00 0.44 -36.90
C SER A 182 33.48 0.75 -36.57
N ARG A 183 33.97 0.39 -35.38
CA ARG A 183 35.36 0.59 -34.94
C ARG A 183 36.28 -0.63 -35.17
N ARG A 184 35.84 -1.64 -35.91
CA ARG A 184 36.67 -2.76 -36.40
C ARG A 184 36.64 -2.77 -37.91
#